data_AF-A0A2S9GE74-F1
#
_entry.id   AF-A0A2S9GE74-F1
#
_cell.length_a   1.000
_cell.length_b   1.000
_cell.length_c   1.000
_cell.angle_alpha   90.00
_cell.angle_beta   90.00
_cell.angle_gamma   90.00
#
_symmetry.space_group_name_H-M   'P 1'
#
loop_
_entity.id
_entity.type
_entity.pdbx_description
1 polymer ?
#
loop_
_entity_poly.entity_id
_entity_poly.type
_entity_poly.pdbx_seq_one_letter_code
_entity_poly.pdbx_strand_id
1 'polypeptide(L)'
;MIGDGIRADYTVSGEEVQIDTEGKFKEAADSYKRYVNSQAEAPVPAVEAFVAAVKSGDIEAAKAQFPTSRTYFERIEPVAESFPN
;
A
#
# COMPACT_ATOMS: atom_id res chain seq x y z
N MET A 1 -13.18 6.54 21.36
CA MET A 1 -14.44 7.29 21.25
C MET A 1 -15.47 6.63 22.15
N ILE A 2 -16.12 7.38 23.05
CA ILE A 2 -17.22 6.89 23.91
C ILE A 2 -18.41 7.82 23.64
N GLY A 3 -19.53 7.22 23.21
CA GLY A 3 -20.81 7.87 22.95
C GLY A 3 -21.80 6.80 22.45
N ASP A 4 -23.09 6.96 22.76
CA ASP A 4 -24.10 5.92 22.52
C ASP A 4 -24.28 5.56 21.03
N GLY A 5 -23.91 6.49 20.14
CA GLY A 5 -23.96 6.33 18.69
C GLY A 5 -25.39 6.37 18.14
N ILE A 6 -25.54 6.81 16.89
CA ILE A 6 -26.82 6.66 16.17
C ILE A 6 -26.89 5.21 15.68
N ARG A 7 -27.80 4.43 16.26
CA ARG A 7 -28.08 3.05 15.84
C ARG A 7 -29.53 2.97 15.42
N ALA A 8 -29.76 2.55 14.19
CA ALA A 8 -31.07 2.26 13.63
C ALA A 8 -30.95 1.03 12.74
N ASP A 9 -32.07 0.34 12.53
CA ASP A 9 -32.11 -0.78 11.59
C ASP A 9 -31.87 -0.26 10.17
N TYR A 10 -30.89 -0.84 9.49
CA TYR A 10 -30.59 -0.56 8.10
C TYR A 10 -30.94 -1.79 7.27
N THR A 11 -32.01 -1.70 6.48
CA THR A 11 -32.42 -2.78 5.57
C THR A 11 -31.83 -2.51 4.19
N VAL A 12 -31.00 -3.43 3.71
CA VAL A 12 -30.52 -3.40 2.32
C VAL A 12 -31.61 -3.97 1.43
N SER A 13 -32.05 -3.20 0.44
CA SER A 13 -32.97 -3.64 -0.60
C SER A 13 -32.24 -3.86 -1.92
N GLY A 14 -32.60 -4.91 -2.65
CA GLY A 14 -31.97 -5.32 -3.91
C GLY A 14 -31.92 -6.84 -4.04
N GLU A 15 -31.73 -7.34 -5.26
CA GLU A 15 -31.44 -8.76 -5.49
C GLU A 15 -29.98 -9.05 -5.11
N GLU A 16 -29.74 -10.19 -4.48
CA GLU A 16 -28.39 -10.69 -4.24
C GLU A 16 -27.74 -11.03 -5.58
N VAL A 17 -26.59 -10.43 -5.85
CA VAL A 17 -25.80 -10.73 -7.06
C VAL A 17 -24.63 -11.61 -6.65
N GLN A 18 -24.45 -12.72 -7.37
CA GLN A 18 -23.28 -13.58 -7.18
C GLN A 18 -22.00 -12.82 -7.58
N ILE A 19 -21.00 -12.85 -6.71
CA ILE A 19 -19.70 -12.22 -6.98
C ILE A 19 -19.00 -13.01 -8.08
N ASP A 20 -18.53 -12.31 -9.11
CA ASP A 20 -17.69 -12.91 -10.15
C ASP A 20 -16.27 -13.14 -9.63
N THR A 21 -16.02 -14.31 -9.03
CA THR A 21 -14.70 -14.64 -8.47
C THR A 21 -13.72 -15.22 -9.50
N GLU A 22 -14.15 -15.47 -10.73
CA GLU A 22 -13.33 -16.15 -11.76
C GLU A 22 -13.07 -15.28 -13.00
N GLY A 23 -13.92 -14.29 -13.27
CA GLY A 23 -13.80 -13.36 -14.39
C GLY A 23 -13.06 -12.09 -14.01
N LYS A 24 -13.71 -10.93 -14.19
CA LYS A 24 -13.02 -9.63 -14.18
C LYS A 24 -12.41 -9.27 -12.83
N PHE A 25 -13.03 -9.69 -11.72
CA PHE A 25 -12.46 -9.41 -10.40
C PHE A 25 -11.19 -10.21 -10.15
N LYS A 26 -11.13 -11.47 -10.62
CA LYS A 26 -9.89 -12.25 -10.55
C LYS A 26 -8.78 -11.62 -11.37
N GLU A 27 -9.07 -11.20 -12.60
CA GLU A 27 -8.09 -10.52 -13.46
C GLU A 27 -7.57 -9.23 -12.81
N ALA A 28 -8.47 -8.41 -12.26
CA ALA A 28 -8.12 -7.18 -11.57
C ALA A 28 -7.23 -7.45 -10.33
N ALA A 29 -7.59 -8.46 -9.53
CA ALA A 29 -6.82 -8.86 -8.36
C ALA A 29 -5.41 -9.37 -8.74
N ASP A 30 -5.31 -10.22 -9.77
CA ASP A 30 -4.04 -10.74 -10.26
C ASP A 30 -3.15 -9.60 -10.83
N SER A 31 -3.76 -8.64 -11.53
CA SER A 31 -3.05 -7.46 -12.04
C SER A 31 -2.54 -6.56 -10.92
N TYR A 32 -3.39 -6.27 -9.93
CA TYR A 32 -3.02 -5.44 -8.79
C TYR A 32 -1.92 -6.12 -7.94
N LYS A 33 -2.00 -7.44 -7.75
CA LYS A 33 -0.93 -8.22 -7.09
C LYS A 33 0.41 -8.07 -7.82
N ARG A 34 0.43 -8.16 -9.15
CA ARG A 34 1.66 -7.93 -9.92
C ARG A 34 2.21 -6.53 -9.73
N TYR A 35 1.34 -5.52 -9.75
CA TYR A 35 1.74 -4.13 -9.48
C TYR A 35 2.34 -3.99 -8.08
N VAL A 36 1.68 -4.51 -7.04
CA VAL A 36 2.17 -4.47 -5.66
C VAL A 36 3.56 -5.10 -5.56
N ASN A 37 3.74 -6.31 -6.10
CA ASN A 37 5.03 -6.98 -6.10
C ASN A 37 6.13 -6.12 -6.77
N SER A 38 5.83 -5.52 -7.92
CA SER A 38 6.78 -4.63 -8.60
C SER A 38 7.19 -3.41 -7.76
N GLN A 39 6.24 -2.83 -7.01
CA GLN A 39 6.52 -1.70 -6.14
C GLN A 39 7.21 -2.13 -4.83
N ALA A 40 7.12 -3.40 -4.43
CA ALA A 40 7.86 -3.93 -3.29
C ALA A 40 9.32 -4.22 -3.65
N GLU A 41 9.60 -4.64 -4.89
CA GLU A 41 10.95 -4.96 -5.38
C GLU A 41 11.74 -3.72 -5.84
N ALA A 42 11.09 -2.81 -6.58
CA ALA A 42 11.74 -1.64 -7.16
C ALA A 42 12.43 -0.65 -6.18
N PRO A 43 12.00 -0.45 -4.91
CA PRO A 43 12.65 0.50 -4.02
C PRO A 43 14.01 0.05 -3.52
N VAL A 44 14.36 -1.25 -3.59
CA VAL A 44 15.55 -1.79 -2.91
C VAL A 44 16.82 -0.98 -3.22
N PRO A 45 17.19 -0.71 -4.49
CA PRO A 45 18.40 0.06 -4.77
C PRO A 45 18.32 1.53 -4.30
N ALA A 46 17.13 2.14 -4.36
CA ALA A 46 16.94 3.52 -3.92
C ALA A 46 17.05 3.66 -2.40
N VAL A 47 16.52 2.69 -1.66
CA VAL A 47 16.63 2.62 -0.20
C VAL A 47 18.06 2.28 0.23
N GLU A 48 18.75 1.38 -0.48
CA GLU A 48 20.17 1.09 -0.23
C GLU A 48 21.04 2.35 -0.36
N ALA A 49 20.85 3.12 -1.43
CA ALA A 49 21.57 4.39 -1.63
C ALA A 49 21.26 5.41 -0.53
N PHE A 50 19.98 5.55 -0.14
CA PHE A 50 19.56 6.42 0.96
C PHE A 50 20.21 6.00 2.29
N VAL A 51 20.15 4.71 2.63
CA VAL A 51 20.75 4.17 3.86
C VAL A 51 22.26 4.33 3.86
N ALA A 52 22.92 4.19 2.71
CA ALA A 52 24.36 4.43 2.58
C ALA A 52 24.71 5.90 2.91
N ALA A 53 23.97 6.87 2.37
CA ALA A 53 24.16 8.29 2.68
C ALA A 53 23.94 8.60 4.17
N VAL A 54 22.91 8.00 4.78
CA VAL A 54 22.67 8.13 6.23
C VAL A 54 23.85 7.57 7.04
N LYS A 55 24.33 6.37 6.70
CA LYS A 55 25.41 5.70 7.43
C LYS A 55 26.77 6.38 7.27
N SER A 56 27.02 7.05 6.14
CA SER A 56 28.25 7.82 5.92
C SER A 56 28.22 9.21 6.55
N GLY A 57 27.06 9.66 7.05
CA GLY A 57 26.87 11.01 7.57
C GLY A 57 26.69 12.08 6.48
N ASP A 58 26.45 11.69 5.23
CA ASP A 58 26.11 12.62 4.15
C ASP A 58 24.64 13.06 4.25
N ILE A 59 24.40 14.01 5.15
CA ILE A 59 23.05 14.48 5.50
C ILE A 59 22.37 15.18 4.33
N GLU A 60 23.11 15.91 3.50
CA GLU A 60 22.51 16.60 2.35
C GLU A 60 22.07 15.61 1.27
N ALA A 61 22.87 14.58 0.97
CA ALA A 61 22.44 13.50 0.08
C ALA A 61 21.24 12.73 0.65
N ALA A 62 21.28 12.39 1.95
CA ALA A 62 20.19 11.68 2.60
C ALA A 62 18.86 12.46 2.53
N LYS A 63 18.89 13.79 2.80
CA LYS A 63 17.72 14.66 2.68
C LYS A 63 17.18 14.72 1.25
N ALA A 64 18.06 14.78 0.25
CA ALA A 64 17.65 14.79 -1.16
C ALA A 64 17.02 13.46 -1.60
N GLN A 65 17.51 12.34 -1.08
CA GLN A 65 17.06 10.99 -1.43
C GLN A 65 15.80 10.53 -0.67
N PHE A 66 15.53 11.08 0.52
CA PHE A 66 14.38 10.69 1.33
C PHE A 66 13.04 10.65 0.58
N PRO A 67 12.58 11.70 -0.12
CA PRO A 67 11.27 11.67 -0.78
C PRO A 67 11.19 10.64 -1.92
N THR A 68 12.27 10.49 -2.70
CA THR A 68 12.27 9.59 -3.87
C THR A 68 12.40 8.13 -3.46
N SER A 69 13.17 7.82 -2.41
CA SER A 69 13.30 6.46 -1.87
C SER A 69 11.98 5.90 -1.32
N ARG A 70 11.08 6.75 -0.82
CA ARG A 70 9.79 6.34 -0.26
C ARG A 70 8.69 6.11 -1.29
N THR A 71 8.81 6.67 -2.49
CA THR A 71 7.70 6.73 -3.48
C THR A 71 7.06 5.37 -3.75
N TYR A 72 7.86 4.30 -3.84
CA TYR A 72 7.35 2.96 -4.10
C TYR A 72 6.54 2.41 -2.91
N PHE A 73 6.98 2.67 -1.68
CA PHE A 73 6.27 2.27 -0.46
C PHE A 73 4.92 2.99 -0.38
N GLU A 74 4.90 4.31 -0.58
CA GLU A 74 3.65 5.10 -0.51
C GLU A 74 2.59 4.64 -1.53
N ARG A 75 3.02 4.18 -2.70
CA ARG A 75 2.12 3.68 -3.76
C ARG A 75 1.39 2.39 -3.39
N ILE A 76 1.90 1.66 -2.40
CA ILE A 76 1.33 0.39 -1.93
C ILE A 76 1.06 0.41 -0.42
N GLU A 77 1.05 1.60 0.21
CA GLU A 77 0.86 1.76 1.66
C GLU A 77 -0.32 0.95 2.20
N PRO A 78 -1.53 0.96 1.58
CA PRO A 78 -2.65 0.19 2.09
C PRO A 78 -2.40 -1.32 2.17
N VAL A 79 -1.52 -1.84 1.33
CA VAL A 79 -1.12 -3.26 1.35
C VAL A 79 0.07 -3.46 2.29
N ALA A 80 1.03 -2.52 2.30
CA ALA A 80 2.19 -2.59 3.18
C ALA A 80 1.79 -2.56 4.67
N GLU A 81 0.76 -1.78 5.03
CA GLU A 81 0.20 -1.72 6.39
C GLU A 81 -0.39 -3.05 6.89
N SER A 82 -0.65 -4.00 5.98
CA SER A 82 -1.04 -5.36 6.37
C SER A 82 0.11 -6.17 6.98
N PHE A 83 1.35 -5.66 6.95
CA PHE A 83 2.56 -6.28 7.50
C PHE A 83 3.15 -5.42 8.63
N PRO A 84 2.56 -5.42 9.84
CA PRO A 84 2.94 -4.50 10.91
C PRO A 84 4.25 -4.86 11.64
N ASN A 85 4.92 -5.99 11.32
CA ASN A 85 6.12 -6.49 12.00
C ASN A 85 7.24 -6.84 11.03
#